data_AF-A0A9E8MVE4-F1
#
_entry.id   AF-A0A9E8MVE4-F1
#
_cell.length_a   1.000
_cell.length_b   1.000
_cell.length_c   1.000
_cell.angle_alpha   90.00
_cell.angle_beta   90.00
_cell.angle_gamma   90.00
#
_symmetry.space_group_name_H-M   'P 1'
#
loop_
_entity.id
_entity.type
_entity.pdbx_description
1 polymer ?
#
loop_
_entity_poly.entity_id
_entity_poly.type
_entity_poly.pdbx_seq_one_letter_code
_entity_poly.pdbx_strand_id
1 'polypeptide(L)'
;MPFFIDVRNSRGTYSSSAANLLAKSPALMKLRISEAFILNSIGIKLLITSYKRLYNPSTPFAVFSDITKAEAYCLETKNNYYRINEIEFSKLV
;
A
#
# COMPACT_ATOMS: atom_id res chain seq x y z
N MET A 1 -9.41 -2.14 2.02
CA MET A 1 -9.11 -2.44 0.61
C MET A 1 -7.61 -2.27 0.34
N PRO A 2 -6.97 -3.16 -0.43
CA PRO A 2 -5.63 -2.93 -0.99
C PRO A 2 -5.64 -1.74 -1.94
N PHE A 3 -4.62 -0.89 -1.87
CA PHE A 3 -4.47 0.25 -2.78
C PHE A 3 -3.56 -0.12 -3.93
N PHE A 4 -4.05 0.06 -5.14
CA PHE A 4 -3.31 -0.18 -6.37
C PHE A 4 -2.82 1.16 -6.93
N ILE A 5 -1.50 1.36 -6.96
CA ILE A 5 -0.89 2.68 -7.18
C ILE A 5 0.11 2.58 -8.33
N ASP A 6 -0.25 3.11 -9.50
CA ASP A 6 0.64 3.19 -10.66
C ASP A 6 1.37 4.54 -10.69
N VAL A 7 2.70 4.50 -10.60
CA VAL A 7 3.57 5.69 -10.58
C VAL A 7 4.58 5.70 -11.73
N ARG A 8 4.45 4.82 -12.73
CA ARG A 8 5.40 4.72 -13.85
C ARG A 8 5.54 6.01 -14.66
N ASN A 9 4.51 6.84 -14.66
CA ASN A 9 4.47 8.13 -15.37
C ASN A 9 4.56 9.34 -14.44
N SER A 10 4.84 9.13 -13.16
CA SER A 10 5.02 10.22 -12.21
C SER A 10 6.34 10.95 -12.45
N ARG A 11 6.34 12.27 -12.24
CA ARG A 11 7.53 13.13 -12.35
C ARG A 11 7.79 13.81 -11.02
N GLY A 12 9.06 13.90 -10.64
CA GLY A 12 9.49 14.57 -9.41
C GLY A 12 9.29 13.74 -8.14
N THR A 13 9.28 14.41 -7.00
CA THR A 13 9.11 13.81 -5.67
C THR A 13 7.93 14.46 -4.94
N TYR A 14 7.37 13.79 -3.94
CA TYR A 14 6.35 14.40 -3.07
C TYR A 14 7.01 15.35 -2.06
N SER A 15 6.27 16.37 -1.61
CA SER A 15 6.69 17.18 -0.46
C SER A 15 6.50 16.41 0.85
N SER A 16 7.30 16.73 1.86
CA SER A 16 7.13 16.18 3.22
C SER A 16 5.73 16.42 3.79
N SER A 17 5.12 17.57 3.47
CA SER A 17 3.74 17.89 3.86
C SER A 17 2.71 16.95 3.21
N ALA A 18 2.85 16.65 1.92
CA ALA A 18 1.97 15.71 1.21
C ALA A 18 2.14 14.29 1.74
N ALA A 19 3.37 13.84 1.99
CA ALA A 19 3.64 12.54 2.61
C ALA A 19 2.98 12.42 3.99
N ASN A 20 3.13 13.44 4.84
CA ASN A 20 2.55 13.46 6.17
C ASN A 20 1.00 13.46 6.12
N LEU A 21 0.40 14.21 5.20
CA LEU A 21 -1.04 14.23 4.98
C LEU A 21 -1.58 12.85 4.57
N LEU A 22 -0.93 12.19 3.60
CA LEU A 22 -1.35 10.86 3.12
C LEU A 22 -1.15 9.77 4.18
N ALA A 23 -0.11 9.87 4.99
CA ALA A 23 0.19 8.90 6.03
C ALA A 23 -0.76 9.02 7.25
N LYS A 24 -1.11 10.26 7.63
CA LYS A 24 -1.92 10.53 8.82
C LYS A 24 -3.41 10.75 8.54
N SER A 25 -3.85 10.65 7.28
CA SER A 25 -5.27 10.78 6.93
C SER A 25 -6.08 9.67 7.61
N PRO A 26 -7.00 10.01 8.54
CA PRO A 26 -7.75 9.00 9.29
C PRO A 26 -8.63 8.13 8.37
N ALA A 27 -9.19 8.73 7.32
CA ALA A 27 -9.97 8.01 6.32
C ALA A 27 -9.13 6.95 5.60
N LEU A 28 -7.92 7.32 5.17
CA LEU A 28 -7.05 6.38 4.46
C LEU A 28 -6.50 5.31 5.41
N MET A 29 -6.17 5.65 6.66
CA MET A 29 -5.69 4.69 7.64
C MET A 29 -6.72 3.59 7.93
N LYS A 30 -8.01 3.94 8.01
CA LYS A 30 -9.09 2.95 8.22
C LYS A 30 -9.34 2.07 7.00
N LEU A 31 -9.13 2.60 5.79
CA LEU A 31 -9.44 1.89 4.55
C LEU A 31 -8.29 1.02 4.03
N ARG A 32 -7.04 1.36 4.33
CA ARG A 32 -5.85 0.80 3.69
C ARG A 32 -5.44 -0.53 4.34
N ILE A 33 -5.63 -1.63 3.62
CA ILE A 33 -5.17 -2.97 4.05
C ILE A 33 -3.70 -3.18 3.66
N SER A 34 -3.36 -2.83 2.42
CA SER A 34 -2.01 -2.92 1.86
C SER A 34 -1.85 -1.97 0.67
N GLU A 35 -0.63 -1.84 0.15
CA GLU A 35 -0.33 -0.99 -1.02
C GLU A 35 0.52 -1.75 -2.05
N ALA A 36 0.07 -1.78 -3.30
CA ALA A 36 0.82 -2.31 -4.43
C ALA A 36 1.28 -1.15 -5.33
N PHE A 37 2.59 -0.93 -5.40
CA PHE A 37 3.16 0.14 -6.22
C PHE A 37 3.71 -0.42 -7.53
N ILE A 38 3.27 0.14 -8.66
CA ILE A 38 3.81 -0.19 -9.98
C ILE A 38 4.77 0.90 -10.40
N LEU A 39 6.02 0.52 -10.64
CA LEU A 39 7.11 1.44 -10.96
C LEU A 39 8.12 0.80 -11.92
N ASN A 40 8.84 1.64 -12.65
CA ASN A 40 9.88 1.27 -13.61
C ASN A 40 11.21 1.99 -13.35
N SER A 41 11.34 2.69 -12.21
CA SER A 41 12.50 3.51 -11.87
C SER A 41 13.02 3.21 -10.46
N ILE A 42 14.33 3.03 -10.35
CA ILE A 42 15.01 2.83 -9.06
C ILE A 42 14.85 4.05 -8.14
N GLY A 43 14.84 5.27 -8.70
CA GLY A 43 14.67 6.49 -7.92
C GLY A 43 13.29 6.54 -7.25
N ILE A 44 12.23 6.17 -7.99
CA ILE A 44 10.88 6.08 -7.44
C ILE A 44 10.78 4.97 -6.38
N LYS A 45 11.45 3.83 -6.60
CA LYS A 45 11.52 2.75 -5.59
C LYS A 45 12.15 3.22 -4.28
N LEU A 46 13.26 3.98 -4.34
CA LEU A 46 13.91 4.56 -3.17
C LEU A 46 13.01 5.58 -2.47
N LEU A 47 12.30 6.41 -3.24
CA LEU A 47 11.35 7.39 -2.72
C LEU A 47 10.21 6.72 -1.96
N ILE A 48 9.56 5.71 -2.55
CA ILE A 48 8.48 4.94 -1.91
C ILE A 48 9.00 4.22 -0.66
N THR A 49 10.16 3.56 -0.74
CA THR A 49 10.73 2.85 0.42
C THR A 49 11.01 3.83 1.57
N SER A 50 11.50 5.03 1.25
CA SER A 50 11.72 6.10 2.24
C SER A 50 10.41 6.61 2.84
N TYR A 51 9.37 6.85 2.01
CA TYR A 51 8.03 7.21 2.48
C TYR A 51 7.51 6.20 3.49
N LYS A 52 7.53 4.92 3.12
CA LYS A 52 7.04 3.82 3.94
C LYS A 52 7.79 3.74 5.27
N ARG A 53 9.11 3.85 5.24
CA ARG A 53 9.93 3.83 6.47
C ARG A 53 9.64 5.01 7.40
N LEU A 54 9.52 6.22 6.86
CA LEU A 54 9.46 7.45 7.66
C LEU A 54 8.04 7.81 8.11
N TYR A 55 7.02 7.51 7.29
CA TYR A 55 5.67 8.03 7.50
C TYR A 55 4.61 6.94 7.68
N ASN A 56 4.75 5.77 7.05
CA ASN A 56 3.75 4.70 7.13
C ASN A 56 4.39 3.29 7.20
N PRO A 57 5.05 2.95 8.32
CA PRO A 57 5.78 1.70 8.46
C PRO A 57 4.87 0.49 8.66
N SER A 58 3.66 0.68 9.19
CA SER A 58 2.78 -0.40 9.61
C SER A 58 1.94 -1.00 8.47
N THR A 59 1.63 -0.22 7.43
CA THR A 59 0.84 -0.74 6.31
C THR A 59 1.72 -1.62 5.42
N PRO A 60 1.38 -2.90 5.18
CA PRO A 60 2.08 -3.76 4.23
C PRO A 60 2.15 -3.14 2.84
N PHE A 61 3.27 -3.31 2.15
CA PHE A 61 3.41 -2.85 0.77
C PHE A 61 4.34 -3.75 -0.04
N ALA A 62 4.14 -3.72 -1.36
CA ALA A 62 5.01 -4.38 -2.32
C ALA A 62 5.19 -3.51 -3.57
N VAL A 63 6.30 -3.73 -4.29
CA VAL A 63 6.63 -3.01 -5.53
C VAL A 63 6.70 -3.99 -6.69
N PHE A 64 6.16 -3.58 -7.83
CA PHE A 64 6.01 -4.41 -9.02
C PHE A 64 6.42 -3.64 -10.28
N SER A 65 6.96 -4.35 -11.26
CA SER A 65 7.13 -3.85 -12.63
C SER A 65 5.98 -4.29 -13.55
N ASP A 66 5.17 -5.23 -13.09
CA ASP A 66 4.10 -5.89 -13.84
C ASP A 66 2.74 -5.66 -13.14
N ILE A 67 1.76 -5.22 -13.92
CA ILE A 67 0.41 -4.87 -13.45
C ILE A 67 -0.31 -6.11 -12.92
N THR A 68 -0.26 -7.22 -13.67
CA THR A 68 -0.94 -8.48 -13.33
C THR A 68 -0.46 -9.03 -11.99
N LYS A 69 0.84 -8.94 -11.70
CA LYS A 69 1.40 -9.34 -10.40
C LYS A 69 0.94 -8.44 -9.26
N ALA A 70 0.84 -7.14 -9.49
CA ALA A 70 0.31 -6.20 -8.51
C ALA A 70 -1.17 -6.47 -8.22
N GLU A 71 -1.97 -6.81 -9.24
CA GLU A 71 -3.38 -7.17 -9.09
C GLU A 71 -3.55 -8.47 -8.30
N ALA A 72 -2.74 -9.49 -8.62
CA ALA A 72 -2.74 -10.76 -7.90
C ALA A 72 -2.42 -10.55 -6.41
N TYR A 73 -1.40 -9.74 -6.09
CA TYR A 73 -1.07 -9.38 -4.71
C TYR A 73 -2.23 -8.67 -3.99
N CYS A 74 -2.90 -7.73 -4.66
CA CYS A 74 -4.06 -7.06 -4.10
C CYS A 74 -5.18 -8.06 -3.81
N LEU A 75 -5.52 -8.93 -4.77
CA LEU A 75 -6.59 -9.92 -4.60
C LEU A 75 -6.29 -10.89 -3.45
N GLU A 76 -5.07 -11.43 -3.41
CA GLU A 76 -4.62 -12.32 -2.34
C GLU A 76 -4.69 -11.65 -0.98
N THR A 77 -4.15 -10.43 -0.86
CA THR A 77 -4.13 -9.69 0.40
C THR A 77 -5.55 -9.37 0.88
N LYS A 78 -6.45 -9.00 -0.05
CA LYS A 78 -7.86 -8.76 0.25
C LYS A 78 -8.51 -10.02 0.83
N ASN A 79 -8.36 -11.15 0.15
CA ASN A 79 -8.98 -12.42 0.55
C ASN A 79 -8.43 -12.91 1.89
N ASN A 80 -7.11 -12.80 2.09
CA ASN A 80 -6.47 -13.17 3.36
C ASN A 80 -6.96 -12.29 4.52
N TYR A 81 -7.10 -10.98 4.31
CA TYR A 81 -7.60 -10.07 5.34
C TYR A 81 -9.01 -10.46 5.79
N TYR A 82 -9.96 -10.63 4.86
CA TYR A 82 -11.33 -10.97 5.23
C TYR A 82 -11.45 -12.37 5.86
N ARG A 83 -10.72 -13.35 5.34
CA ARG A 83 -10.68 -14.71 5.91
C ARG A 83 -10.18 -14.73 7.36
N ILE A 84 -9.15 -13.95 7.69
CA ILE A 84 -8.63 -13.86 9.07
C ILE A 84 -9.68 -13.25 10.00
N ASN A 85 -10.33 -12.18 9.56
CA ASN A 85 -11.37 -11.52 10.36
C ASN A 85 -12.59 -12.42 10.60
N GLU A 86 -12.99 -13.24 9.61
CA GLU A 86 -14.05 -14.24 9.79
C GLU A 86 -13.68 -15.29 10.85
N ILE A 87 -12.45 -15.80 10.81
CA ILE A 87 -11.94 -16.77 11.78
C ILE A 87 -11.89 -16.16 13.18
N GLU A 88 -11.38 -14.93 13.33
CA GLU A 88 -11.35 -14.26 14.64
C GLU A 88 -12.75 -14.01 15.20
N PHE A 89 -13.71 -13.61 14.35
CA PHE A 89 -15.09 -13.45 14.76
C PHE A 89 -15.73 -14.77 15.21
N SER A 90 -15.46 -15.87 14.51
CA SER A 90 -15.96 -17.21 14.88
C SER A 90 -15.40 -17.77 16.19
N LYS A 91 -14.29 -17.21 16.70
CA LYS A 91 -13.72 -17.60 18.01
C LYS A 91 -14.32 -16.82 19.18
N LEU A 92 -15.10 -15.78 18.90
CA LEU A 92 -15.70 -14.88 19.90
C LEU A 92 -17.19 -15.18 20.16
N VAL A 93 -17.79 -16.09 19.40
CA VAL A 93 -19.18 -16.56 19.51
C VAL A 93 -19.17 -18.03 19.93
#